data_AF-A0A259C981-F1
#
_entry.id   AF-A0A259C981-F1
#
_cell.length_a   1.000
_cell.length_b   1.000
_cell.length_c   1.000
_cell.angle_alpha   90.00
_cell.angle_beta   90.00
_cell.angle_gamma   90.00
#
_symmetry.space_group_name_H-M   'P 1'
#
loop_
_entity.id
_entity.type
_entity.pdbx_description
1 polymer ?
#
loop_
_entity_poly.entity_id
_entity_poly.type
_entity_poly.pdbx_seq_one_letter_code
_entity_poly.pdbx_strand_id
1 'polypeptide(L)'
;VNVRIDRKRKLPVTALLHALGLADDQILDHFYETVTWTRAESGWKVPFVLEQWRGTKPTFDIVDGKSGEIIFAAGQKISPRAANKALKDGLAELLIPTEEIFGRYAAKDLIDESTGRIWIEAGDEVGPENLEVLDRVGIDQLELLDIDHVTTGPWIRNTLKADKSPDRDHALSDIYRVMRPGEPPTRETAEALFEGLFFDPDRYDLSAVGRVKLNMRLSLDCEDTVTTLRTDDILAVVKELVNLKDGKGEVDDIDNLGNRRVRSVGELLENQYRVGLLRMERAVKERMSSVDVSTVMPNDLINAKPAVAAVREFFGSSQLSQFMDQTNPLSEVTHKRRVSALGPGGLTRERAGFEVRDVHPTHYGRICPIETPEGPNIGLINSLSTFARVNKYGFIETPYRKVADGKVTKDVVYLSAMEEQKHTVAQASAELTADGSFVEELVSARQNGEFVMAPRDTVTLMDVSPKQLVSVAASLIPFLENDDANRALMGSNMQRQA
;
A
#
# COMPACT_ATOMS: atom_id res chain seq x y z
N VAL A 1 8.22 7.43 -14.23
CA VAL A 1 8.14 6.87 -12.87
C VAL A 1 9.55 6.54 -12.42
N ASN A 2 9.92 6.80 -11.17
CA ASN A 2 11.30 6.60 -10.69
C ASN A 2 11.32 5.79 -9.39
N VAL A 3 12.42 5.08 -9.14
CA VAL A 3 12.67 4.33 -7.92
C VAL A 3 13.91 4.86 -7.19
N ARG A 4 13.96 4.64 -5.87
CA ARG A 4 15.12 4.90 -5.01
C ARG A 4 15.29 3.74 -4.05
N ILE A 5 16.45 3.09 -4.08
CA ILE A 5 16.84 2.06 -3.09
C ILE A 5 17.59 2.78 -1.97
N ASP A 6 17.21 2.53 -0.71
CA ASP A 6 17.80 3.15 0.49
C ASP A 6 17.92 4.68 0.43
N ARG A 7 16.93 5.35 -0.18
CA ARG A 7 16.90 6.82 -0.39
C ARG A 7 18.11 7.36 -1.17
N LYS A 8 18.82 6.52 -1.93
CA LYS A 8 19.94 6.92 -2.79
C LYS A 8 19.44 7.60 -4.09
N ARG A 9 20.35 7.73 -5.06
CA ARG A 9 20.09 8.38 -6.36
C ARG A 9 18.86 7.77 -7.04
N LYS A 10 18.09 8.62 -7.73
CA LYS A 10 16.93 8.21 -8.52
C LYS A 10 17.39 7.35 -9.70
N LEU A 11 16.66 6.27 -9.95
CA LEU A 11 16.73 5.47 -11.17
C LEU A 11 15.35 5.43 -11.84
N PRO A 12 15.27 5.27 -13.16
CA PRO A 12 14.02 4.89 -13.83
C PRO A 12 13.47 3.60 -13.20
N VAL A 13 12.14 3.48 -13.07
CA VAL A 13 11.56 2.23 -12.53
C VAL A 13 11.78 1.04 -13.48
N THR A 14 11.91 1.30 -14.78
CA THR A 14 12.19 0.30 -15.82
C THR A 14 13.52 -0.41 -15.62
N ALA A 15 14.58 0.28 -15.17
CA ALA A 15 15.81 -0.37 -14.74
C ALA A 15 15.60 -1.40 -13.61
N LEU A 16 14.67 -1.18 -12.69
CA LEU A 16 14.32 -2.21 -11.70
C LEU A 16 13.61 -3.40 -12.36
N LEU A 17 12.72 -3.14 -13.32
CA LEU A 17 11.97 -4.19 -14.04
C LEU A 17 12.88 -5.02 -14.96
N HIS A 18 13.82 -4.39 -15.64
CA HIS A 18 14.86 -5.07 -16.42
C HIS A 18 15.75 -5.91 -15.52
N ALA A 19 16.13 -5.42 -14.33
CA ALA A 19 16.90 -6.20 -13.36
C ALA A 19 16.17 -7.46 -12.87
N LEU A 20 14.83 -7.41 -12.80
CA LEU A 20 13.96 -8.58 -12.55
C LEU A 20 13.90 -9.57 -13.73
N GLY A 21 14.46 -9.20 -14.89
CA GLY A 21 14.54 -10.03 -16.08
C GLY A 21 13.39 -9.87 -17.06
N LEU A 22 12.59 -8.81 -16.93
CA LEU A 22 11.54 -8.49 -17.89
C LEU A 22 12.12 -7.77 -19.10
N ALA A 23 11.69 -8.16 -20.30
CA ALA A 23 11.95 -7.43 -21.53
C ALA A 23 10.93 -6.30 -21.74
N ASP A 24 11.19 -5.41 -22.69
CA ASP A 24 10.38 -4.21 -22.94
C ASP A 24 8.93 -4.54 -23.29
N ASP A 25 8.71 -5.55 -24.12
CA ASP A 25 7.38 -6.08 -24.50
C ASP A 25 6.61 -6.63 -23.29
N GLN A 26 7.28 -7.41 -22.43
CA GLN A 26 6.70 -7.97 -21.21
C GLN A 26 6.36 -6.87 -20.20
N ILE A 27 7.18 -5.82 -20.11
CA ILE A 27 6.88 -4.65 -19.27
C ILE A 27 5.62 -3.98 -19.80
N LEU A 28 5.55 -3.68 -21.10
CA LEU A 28 4.40 -2.99 -21.68
C LEU A 28 3.11 -3.81 -21.55
N ASP A 29 3.13 -5.10 -21.85
CA ASP A 29 1.99 -6.02 -21.72
C ASP A 29 1.47 -6.12 -20.27
N HIS A 30 2.36 -6.01 -19.27
CA HIS A 30 1.94 -6.04 -17.88
C HIS A 30 1.18 -4.77 -17.43
N PHE A 31 1.60 -3.60 -17.92
CA PHE A 31 1.09 -2.30 -17.46
C PHE A 31 -0.01 -1.72 -18.34
N TYR A 32 -0.16 -2.17 -19.58
CA TYR A 32 -1.12 -1.64 -20.53
C TYR A 32 -1.96 -2.76 -21.12
N GLU A 33 -3.25 -2.48 -21.35
CA GLU A 33 -4.05 -3.33 -22.23
C GLU A 33 -3.67 -3.05 -23.68
N THR A 34 -3.93 -4.01 -24.56
CA THR A 34 -3.65 -3.90 -25.99
C THR A 34 -4.95 -3.87 -26.78
N VAL A 35 -4.98 -3.01 -27.80
CA VAL A 35 -6.10 -2.88 -28.73
C VAL A 35 -5.62 -3.26 -30.12
N THR A 36 -6.33 -4.19 -30.74
CA THR A 36 -6.07 -4.58 -32.12
C THR A 36 -6.76 -3.61 -33.08
N TRP A 37 -5.98 -3.03 -33.97
CA TRP A 37 -6.41 -2.19 -35.07
C TRP A 37 -6.30 -3.00 -36.36
N THR A 38 -7.40 -3.16 -37.10
CA THR A 38 -7.42 -3.91 -38.37
C THR A 38 -7.69 -2.98 -39.53
N ARG A 39 -6.91 -3.10 -40.61
CA ARG A 39 -7.01 -2.25 -41.79
C ARG A 39 -8.36 -2.41 -42.48
N ALA A 40 -8.92 -1.31 -42.97
CA ALA A 40 -10.12 -1.26 -43.78
C ALA A 40 -9.90 -0.36 -45.01
N GLU A 41 -10.82 -0.42 -46.00
CA GLU A 41 -10.72 0.35 -47.26
C GLU A 41 -10.57 1.86 -47.03
N SER A 42 -11.14 2.39 -45.93
CA SER A 42 -11.12 3.81 -45.60
C SER A 42 -10.77 4.09 -44.13
N GLY A 43 -9.78 3.38 -43.58
CA GLY A 43 -9.28 3.62 -42.22
C GLY A 43 -8.95 2.34 -41.46
N TRP A 44 -9.28 2.33 -40.16
CA TRP A 44 -9.02 1.22 -39.24
C TRP A 44 -10.28 0.79 -38.50
N LYS A 45 -10.46 -0.51 -38.35
CA LYS A 45 -11.45 -1.12 -37.48
C LYS A 45 -10.87 -1.31 -36.09
N VAL A 46 -11.59 -0.84 -35.08
CA VAL A 46 -11.20 -0.87 -33.67
C VAL A 46 -12.38 -1.35 -32.83
N PRO A 47 -12.18 -2.17 -31.80
CA PRO A 47 -13.27 -2.61 -30.93
C PRO A 47 -13.95 -1.43 -30.21
N PHE A 48 -15.29 -1.48 -30.11
CA PHE A 48 -16.06 -0.48 -29.38
C PHE A 48 -16.02 -0.74 -27.87
N VAL A 49 -15.30 0.10 -27.13
CA VAL A 49 -15.26 0.06 -25.66
C VAL A 49 -16.14 1.17 -25.09
N LEU A 50 -17.21 0.80 -24.38
CA LEU A 50 -18.21 1.75 -23.86
C LEU A 50 -17.59 2.88 -23.02
N GLU A 51 -16.65 2.54 -22.14
CA GLU A 51 -16.07 3.50 -21.19
C GLU A 51 -15.25 4.59 -21.89
N GLN A 52 -14.53 4.26 -22.96
CA GLN A 52 -13.68 5.19 -23.71
C GLN A 52 -14.49 6.26 -24.45
N TRP A 53 -15.69 5.92 -24.92
CA TRP A 53 -16.54 6.84 -25.70
C TRP A 53 -17.61 7.53 -24.85
N ARG A 54 -17.71 7.21 -23.57
CA ARG A 54 -18.73 7.76 -22.68
C ARG A 54 -18.40 9.21 -22.31
N GLY A 55 -19.23 10.15 -22.77
CA GLY A 55 -19.09 11.56 -22.39
C GLY A 55 -18.04 12.32 -23.20
N THR A 56 -17.38 11.66 -24.16
CA THR A 56 -16.41 12.27 -25.06
C THR A 56 -17.10 12.99 -26.22
N LYS A 57 -16.34 13.84 -26.90
CA LYS A 57 -16.77 14.57 -28.10
C LYS A 57 -15.79 14.23 -29.22
N PRO A 58 -16.13 13.31 -30.13
CA PRO A 58 -15.22 12.88 -31.17
C PRO A 58 -14.93 14.03 -32.14
N THR A 59 -13.71 14.07 -32.65
CA THR A 59 -13.24 15.05 -33.64
C THR A 59 -13.62 14.67 -35.07
N PHE A 60 -13.96 13.40 -35.30
CA PHE A 60 -14.36 12.80 -36.56
C PHE A 60 -15.68 12.03 -36.41
N ASP A 61 -16.26 11.62 -37.53
CA ASP A 61 -17.48 10.80 -37.55
C ASP A 61 -17.17 9.38 -37.09
N ILE A 62 -17.89 8.88 -36.09
CA ILE A 62 -17.78 7.49 -35.64
C ILE A 62 -18.73 6.64 -36.48
N VAL A 63 -18.15 5.76 -37.27
CA VAL A 63 -18.85 4.88 -38.21
C VAL A 63 -18.87 3.44 -37.70
N ASP A 64 -19.98 2.73 -37.90
CA ASP A 64 -20.06 1.29 -37.62
C ASP A 64 -19.13 0.51 -38.56
N GLY A 65 -18.22 -0.31 -38.01
CA GLY A 65 -17.33 -1.15 -38.78
C GLY A 65 -18.03 -2.23 -39.63
N LYS A 66 -19.32 -2.52 -39.36
CA LYS A 66 -20.14 -3.49 -40.12
C LYS A 66 -21.08 -2.85 -41.12
N SER A 67 -21.89 -1.87 -40.71
CA SER A 67 -22.90 -1.25 -41.58
C SER A 67 -22.38 -0.07 -42.40
N GLY A 68 -21.28 0.56 -41.98
CA GLY A 68 -20.78 1.79 -42.60
C GLY A 68 -21.63 3.03 -42.29
N GLU A 69 -22.60 2.92 -41.38
CA GLU A 69 -23.45 4.04 -40.96
C GLU A 69 -22.77 4.90 -39.89
N ILE A 70 -22.99 6.22 -39.95
CA ILE A 70 -22.51 7.16 -38.93
C ILE A 70 -23.38 7.02 -37.68
N ILE A 71 -22.78 6.54 -36.59
CA ILE A 71 -23.46 6.35 -35.30
C ILE A 71 -23.40 7.63 -34.48
N PHE A 72 -22.25 8.30 -34.49
CA PHE A 72 -22.04 9.58 -33.81
C PHE A 72 -21.32 10.55 -34.75
N ALA A 73 -21.93 11.71 -34.98
CA ALA A 73 -21.34 12.74 -35.82
C ALA A 73 -20.19 13.47 -35.11
N ALA A 74 -19.22 13.94 -35.89
CA ALA A 74 -18.11 14.76 -35.42
C ALA A 74 -18.62 15.96 -34.62
N GLY A 75 -17.99 16.22 -33.48
CA GLY A 75 -18.32 17.34 -32.60
C GLY A 75 -19.59 17.15 -31.76
N GLN A 76 -20.33 16.05 -31.91
CA GLN A 76 -21.47 15.73 -31.05
C GLN A 76 -21.01 15.05 -29.76
N LYS A 77 -21.34 15.62 -28.60
CA LYS A 77 -21.04 14.96 -27.32
C LYS A 77 -21.82 13.67 -27.18
N ILE A 78 -21.12 12.56 -26.95
CA ILE A 78 -21.71 11.25 -26.77
C ILE A 78 -22.24 11.17 -25.33
N SER A 79 -23.57 11.25 -25.17
CA SER A 79 -24.17 11.10 -23.85
C SER A 79 -24.04 9.65 -23.35
N PRO A 80 -23.96 9.41 -22.03
CA PRO A 80 -23.96 8.06 -21.48
C PRO A 80 -25.13 7.20 -21.96
N ARG A 81 -26.30 7.81 -22.15
CA ARG A 81 -27.49 7.12 -22.67
C ARG A 81 -27.31 6.66 -24.12
N ALA A 82 -26.68 7.49 -24.95
CA ALA A 82 -26.46 7.19 -26.37
C ALA A 82 -25.40 6.10 -26.55
N ALA A 83 -24.29 6.16 -25.80
CA ALA A 83 -23.26 5.12 -25.81
C ALA A 83 -23.82 3.74 -25.36
N ASN A 84 -24.63 3.72 -24.29
CA ASN A 84 -25.29 2.49 -23.84
C ASN A 84 -26.30 1.94 -24.86
N LYS A 85 -26.97 2.83 -25.60
CA LYS A 85 -27.90 2.43 -26.66
C LYS A 85 -27.13 1.77 -27.82
N ALA A 86 -26.03 2.37 -28.26
CA ALA A 86 -25.19 1.82 -29.32
C ALA A 86 -24.66 0.42 -28.98
N LEU A 87 -24.23 0.20 -27.73
CA LEU A 87 -23.83 -1.15 -27.27
C LEU A 87 -24.98 -2.16 -27.33
N LYS A 88 -26.19 -1.75 -26.88
CA LYS A 88 -27.39 -2.61 -26.93
C LYS A 88 -27.85 -2.92 -28.35
N ASP A 89 -27.67 -1.97 -29.26
CA ASP A 89 -27.99 -2.11 -30.68
C ASP A 89 -26.95 -2.99 -31.42
N GLY A 90 -25.92 -3.49 -30.72
CA GLY A 90 -24.98 -4.50 -31.21
C GLY A 90 -23.69 -3.96 -31.82
N LEU A 91 -23.35 -2.69 -31.56
CA LEU A 91 -22.10 -2.09 -32.02
C LEU A 91 -20.89 -2.79 -31.39
N ALA A 92 -20.09 -3.43 -32.23
CA ALA A 92 -18.90 -4.18 -31.82
C ALA A 92 -17.59 -3.53 -32.29
N GLU A 93 -17.58 -2.92 -33.48
CA GLU A 93 -16.39 -2.37 -34.11
C GLU A 93 -16.70 -0.97 -34.65
N LEU A 94 -15.73 -0.07 -34.52
CA LEU A 94 -15.76 1.27 -35.08
C LEU A 94 -14.82 1.35 -36.25
N LEU A 95 -15.21 2.07 -37.30
CA LEU A 95 -14.32 2.51 -38.37
C LEU A 95 -13.81 3.91 -38.04
N ILE A 96 -12.49 4.01 -37.84
CA ILE A 96 -11.77 5.22 -37.44
C ILE A 96 -10.86 5.68 -38.59
N PRO A 97 -10.74 7.00 -38.87
CA PRO A 97 -9.84 7.51 -39.90
C PRO A 97 -8.37 7.14 -39.66
N THR A 98 -7.59 7.00 -40.74
CA THR A 98 -6.15 6.66 -40.65
C THR A 98 -5.34 7.67 -39.85
N GLU A 99 -5.71 8.96 -39.87
CA GLU A 99 -4.97 10.01 -39.15
C GLU A 99 -4.92 9.79 -37.63
N GLU A 100 -5.92 9.09 -37.07
CA GLU A 100 -6.04 8.86 -35.62
C GLU A 100 -5.14 7.73 -35.10
N ILE A 101 -4.51 6.97 -36.00
CA ILE A 101 -3.48 6.00 -35.60
C ILE A 101 -2.16 6.69 -35.27
N PHE A 102 -1.92 7.89 -35.81
CA PHE A 102 -0.69 8.64 -35.54
C PHE A 102 -0.69 9.11 -34.08
N GLY A 103 0.46 8.99 -33.41
CA GLY A 103 0.54 9.27 -31.97
C GLY A 103 0.24 8.06 -31.07
N ARG A 104 -0.32 6.97 -31.61
CA ARG A 104 -0.50 5.72 -30.87
C ARG A 104 0.80 4.94 -30.80
N TYR A 105 0.91 4.06 -29.81
CA TYR A 105 2.15 3.34 -29.51
C TYR A 105 2.02 1.85 -29.86
N ALA A 106 3.02 1.29 -30.54
CA ALA A 106 3.07 -0.15 -30.82
C ALA A 106 3.22 -0.95 -29.53
N ALA A 107 2.46 -2.04 -29.39
CA ALA A 107 2.54 -2.91 -28.20
C ALA A 107 3.73 -3.87 -28.24
N LYS A 108 4.10 -4.33 -29.45
CA LYS A 108 5.17 -5.31 -29.70
C LYS A 108 6.08 -4.82 -30.81
N ASP A 109 7.25 -5.43 -30.90
CA ASP A 109 8.16 -5.22 -32.02
C ASP A 109 7.53 -5.72 -33.32
N LEU A 110 7.48 -4.85 -34.33
CA LEU A 110 7.07 -5.19 -35.68
C LEU A 110 8.32 -5.44 -36.51
N ILE A 111 8.57 -6.71 -36.83
CA ILE A 111 9.79 -7.15 -37.51
C ILE A 111 9.48 -7.86 -38.82
N ASP A 112 10.41 -7.76 -39.76
CA ASP A 112 10.48 -8.64 -40.91
C ASP A 112 11.07 -9.98 -40.49
N GLU A 113 10.24 -11.02 -40.43
CA GLU A 113 10.69 -12.37 -40.06
C GLU A 113 11.77 -12.94 -40.99
N SER A 114 11.86 -12.46 -42.22
CA SER A 114 12.80 -12.96 -43.22
C SER A 114 14.16 -12.27 -43.19
N THR A 115 14.20 -10.98 -42.89
CA THR A 115 15.44 -10.17 -42.87
C THR A 115 15.90 -9.80 -41.46
N GLY A 116 15.04 -9.97 -40.45
CA GLY A 116 15.28 -9.52 -39.08
C GLY A 116 15.25 -8.00 -38.91
N ARG A 117 14.79 -7.26 -39.93
CA ARG A 117 14.68 -5.79 -39.87
C ARG A 117 13.51 -5.39 -38.99
N ILE A 118 13.75 -4.53 -38.01
CA ILE A 118 12.71 -3.93 -37.17
C ILE A 118 12.10 -2.73 -37.92
N TRP A 119 10.78 -2.70 -38.06
CA TRP A 119 10.03 -1.58 -38.62
C TRP A 119 9.55 -0.61 -37.54
N ILE A 120 9.05 -1.13 -36.41
CA ILE A 120 8.65 -0.35 -35.24
C ILE A 120 9.04 -1.15 -33.99
N GLU A 121 9.73 -0.52 -33.05
CA GLU A 121 10.02 -1.12 -31.74
C GLU A 121 8.81 -0.99 -30.80
N ALA A 122 8.69 -1.90 -29.85
CA ALA A 122 7.68 -1.83 -28.81
C ALA A 122 7.74 -0.49 -28.06
N GLY A 123 6.58 0.13 -27.88
CA GLY A 123 6.43 1.45 -27.27
C GLY A 123 6.83 2.62 -28.18
N ASP A 124 7.29 2.42 -29.41
CA ASP A 124 7.44 3.53 -30.36
C ASP A 124 6.12 4.00 -30.93
N GLU A 125 6.12 5.27 -31.33
CA GLU A 125 4.97 5.93 -31.92
C GLU A 125 4.78 5.50 -33.38
N VAL A 126 3.53 5.22 -33.76
CA VAL A 126 3.18 4.95 -35.15
C VAL A 126 3.17 6.27 -35.91
N GLY A 127 4.18 6.45 -36.77
CA GLY A 127 4.29 7.61 -37.67
C GLY A 127 3.90 7.29 -39.12
N PRO A 128 3.74 8.31 -39.98
CA PRO A 128 3.42 8.12 -41.41
C PRO A 128 4.45 7.27 -42.15
N GLU A 129 5.74 7.48 -41.87
CA GLU A 129 6.83 6.76 -42.53
C GLU A 129 6.79 5.26 -42.24
N ASN A 130 6.58 4.90 -40.97
CA ASN A 130 6.50 3.50 -40.55
C ASN A 130 5.23 2.85 -41.10
N LEU A 131 4.12 3.59 -41.17
CA LEU A 131 2.88 3.06 -41.70
C LEU A 131 2.96 2.78 -43.21
N GLU A 132 3.62 3.63 -44.00
CA GLU A 132 3.85 3.36 -45.42
C GLU A 132 4.66 2.07 -45.64
N VAL A 133 5.61 1.76 -44.76
CA VAL A 133 6.39 0.53 -44.83
C VAL A 133 5.50 -0.67 -44.54
N LEU A 134 4.67 -0.60 -43.50
CA LEU A 134 3.73 -1.66 -43.12
C LEU A 134 2.71 -1.95 -44.24
N ASP A 135 2.20 -0.89 -44.88
CA ASP A 135 1.27 -1.00 -46.01
C ASP A 135 1.91 -1.70 -47.22
N ARG A 136 3.19 -1.40 -47.52
CA ARG A 136 3.92 -2.04 -48.63
C ARG A 136 4.18 -3.52 -48.38
N VAL A 137 4.32 -3.91 -47.12
CA VAL A 137 4.56 -5.31 -46.72
C VAL A 137 3.25 -6.08 -46.56
N GLY A 138 2.11 -5.38 -46.48
CA GLY A 138 0.78 -5.99 -46.38
C GLY A 138 0.40 -6.39 -44.95
N ILE A 139 0.86 -5.63 -43.95
CA ILE A 139 0.47 -5.85 -42.55
C ILE A 139 -0.82 -5.07 -42.27
N ASP A 140 -1.93 -5.81 -42.25
CA ASP A 140 -3.26 -5.26 -42.06
C ASP A 140 -3.73 -5.28 -40.60
N GLN A 141 -2.92 -5.78 -39.66
CA GLN A 141 -3.27 -5.85 -38.25
C GLN A 141 -2.14 -5.30 -37.37
N LEU A 142 -2.48 -4.36 -36.49
CA LEU A 142 -1.55 -3.75 -35.55
C LEU A 142 -2.07 -3.88 -34.13
N GLU A 143 -1.22 -4.30 -33.21
CA GLU A 143 -1.51 -4.30 -31.78
C GLU A 143 -0.90 -3.03 -31.17
N LEU A 144 -1.75 -2.16 -30.65
CA LEU A 144 -1.36 -0.87 -30.06
C LEU A 144 -1.68 -0.85 -28.57
N LEU A 145 -0.92 -0.07 -27.80
CA LEU A 145 -1.18 0.13 -26.37
C LEU A 145 -2.46 0.96 -26.18
N ASP A 146 -3.34 0.54 -25.25
CA ASP A 146 -4.57 1.26 -24.90
C ASP A 146 -4.30 2.49 -24.04
N ILE A 147 -3.70 3.51 -24.66
CA ILE A 147 -3.34 4.77 -24.02
C ILE A 147 -4.20 5.87 -24.62
N ASP A 148 -5.09 6.43 -23.81
CA ASP A 148 -6.04 7.48 -24.20
C ASP A 148 -5.65 8.87 -23.70
N HIS A 149 -4.61 8.97 -22.86
CA HIS A 149 -4.15 10.20 -22.19
C HIS A 149 -5.18 10.89 -21.28
N VAL A 150 -6.31 10.23 -21.02
CA VAL A 150 -7.40 10.73 -20.17
C VAL A 150 -7.58 9.84 -18.95
N THR A 151 -7.85 8.55 -19.18
CA THR A 151 -8.03 7.55 -18.13
C THR A 151 -6.79 6.71 -17.89
N THR A 152 -5.92 6.59 -18.90
CA THR A 152 -4.69 5.79 -18.85
C THR A 152 -3.55 6.56 -19.51
N GLY A 153 -2.54 6.94 -18.71
CA GLY A 153 -1.40 7.71 -19.19
C GLY A 153 -0.18 6.86 -19.62
N PRO A 154 0.67 7.36 -20.54
CA PRO A 154 1.89 6.67 -21.01
C PRO A 154 3.05 6.73 -20.00
N TRP A 155 2.79 6.49 -18.71
CA TRP A 155 3.77 6.68 -17.63
C TRP A 155 4.94 5.73 -17.67
N ILE A 156 4.70 4.43 -17.84
CA ILE A 156 5.75 3.40 -17.90
C ILE A 156 6.44 3.47 -19.25
N ARG A 157 5.69 3.60 -20.35
CA ARG A 157 6.24 3.79 -21.70
C ARG A 157 7.22 4.97 -21.77
N ASN A 158 6.84 6.13 -21.24
CA ASN A 158 7.72 7.31 -21.25
C ASN A 158 8.95 7.12 -20.34
N THR A 159 8.83 6.26 -19.31
CA THR A 159 9.98 5.91 -18.47
C THR A 159 10.93 4.99 -19.23
N LEU A 160 10.39 4.01 -19.95
CA LEU A 160 11.15 3.08 -20.78
C LEU A 160 11.99 3.82 -21.82
N LYS A 161 11.39 4.75 -22.56
CA LYS A 161 12.11 5.59 -23.54
C LYS A 161 13.12 6.56 -22.92
N ALA A 162 12.97 6.90 -21.64
CA ALA A 162 13.94 7.73 -20.91
C ALA A 162 15.05 6.89 -20.25
N ASP A 163 14.87 5.58 -20.17
CA ASP A 163 15.85 4.67 -19.59
C ASP A 163 17.05 4.53 -20.52
N LYS A 164 18.22 4.36 -19.93
CA LYS A 164 19.47 4.15 -20.65
C LYS A 164 19.94 2.69 -20.56
N SER A 165 19.31 1.89 -19.70
CA SER A 165 19.59 0.47 -19.57
C SER A 165 18.75 -0.29 -20.61
N PRO A 166 19.35 -0.93 -21.63
CA PRO A 166 18.61 -1.68 -22.64
C PRO A 166 18.30 -3.12 -22.22
N ASP A 167 19.01 -3.65 -21.22
CA ASP A 167 18.91 -5.05 -20.82
C ASP A 167 19.16 -5.22 -19.30
N ARG A 168 18.96 -6.46 -18.84
CA ARG A 168 19.15 -6.85 -17.44
C ARG A 168 20.57 -6.59 -16.93
N ASP A 169 21.60 -6.87 -17.71
CA ASP A 169 23.00 -6.75 -17.27
C ASP A 169 23.38 -5.28 -17.05
N HIS A 170 22.94 -4.39 -17.94
CA HIS A 170 23.11 -2.94 -17.81
C HIS A 170 22.32 -2.40 -16.61
N ALA A 171 21.07 -2.84 -16.44
CA ALA A 171 20.23 -2.45 -15.33
C ALA A 171 20.82 -2.85 -13.97
N LEU A 172 21.30 -4.09 -13.84
CA LEU A 172 22.01 -4.58 -12.65
C LEU A 172 23.28 -3.76 -12.39
N SER A 173 24.06 -3.46 -13.42
CA SER A 173 25.25 -2.61 -13.32
C SER A 173 24.91 -1.20 -12.82
N ASP A 174 23.83 -0.59 -13.32
CA ASP A 174 23.43 0.76 -12.91
C ASP A 174 22.90 0.80 -11.47
N ILE A 175 22.15 -0.22 -11.05
CA ILE A 175 21.77 -0.42 -9.65
C ILE A 175 23.03 -0.57 -8.77
N TYR A 176 23.99 -1.40 -9.19
CA TYR A 176 25.24 -1.60 -8.47
C TYR A 176 26.01 -0.29 -8.28
N ARG A 177 26.17 0.51 -9.34
CA ARG A 177 26.85 1.82 -9.28
C ARG A 177 26.17 2.82 -8.35
N VAL A 178 24.85 2.77 -8.22
CA VAL A 178 24.10 3.59 -7.25
C VAL A 178 24.35 3.11 -5.82
N MET A 179 24.37 1.80 -5.62
CA MET A 179 24.54 1.22 -4.30
C MET A 179 25.98 1.30 -3.79
N ARG A 180 26.96 1.09 -4.66
CA ARG A 180 28.40 1.10 -4.38
C ARG A 180 29.13 2.01 -5.37
N PRO A 181 29.08 3.34 -5.15
CA PRO A 181 29.75 4.29 -6.03
C PRO A 181 31.27 4.09 -5.98
N GLY A 182 31.90 3.90 -7.14
CA GLY A 182 33.35 3.79 -7.29
C GLY A 182 33.89 2.36 -7.40
N GLU A 183 33.08 1.34 -7.13
CA GLU A 183 33.45 -0.06 -7.39
C GLU A 183 33.02 -0.45 -8.82
N PRO A 184 33.90 -1.06 -9.64
CA PRO A 184 33.53 -1.52 -10.96
C PRO A 184 32.55 -2.72 -10.83
N PRO A 185 31.36 -2.68 -11.47
CA PRO A 185 30.43 -3.79 -11.42
C PRO A 185 30.93 -4.96 -12.28
N THR A 186 30.87 -6.18 -11.74
CA THR A 186 30.88 -7.40 -12.53
C THR A 186 29.47 -8.01 -12.53
N ARG A 187 29.10 -8.79 -13.55
CA ARG A 187 27.78 -9.40 -13.63
C ARG A 187 27.42 -10.19 -12.37
N GLU A 188 28.33 -11.05 -11.92
CA GLU A 188 28.15 -11.87 -10.72
C GLU A 188 27.96 -11.03 -9.44
N THR A 189 28.75 -9.96 -9.27
CA THR A 189 28.66 -9.11 -8.08
C THR A 189 27.42 -8.22 -8.09
N ALA A 190 26.99 -7.77 -9.27
CA ALA A 190 25.77 -7.01 -9.44
C ALA A 190 24.52 -7.86 -9.20
N GLU A 191 24.49 -9.09 -9.75
CA GLU A 191 23.40 -10.04 -9.53
C GLU A 191 23.31 -10.45 -8.06
N ALA A 192 24.44 -10.84 -7.44
CA ALA A 192 24.45 -11.18 -6.01
C ALA A 192 24.05 -10.02 -5.10
N LEU A 193 24.40 -8.78 -5.47
CA LEU A 193 23.93 -7.60 -4.74
C LEU A 193 22.42 -7.43 -4.87
N PHE A 194 21.87 -7.53 -6.08
CA PHE A 194 20.45 -7.37 -6.34
C PHE A 194 19.60 -8.43 -5.64
N GLU A 195 19.99 -9.70 -5.75
CA GLU A 195 19.38 -10.82 -5.01
C GLU A 195 19.38 -10.56 -3.50
N GLY A 196 20.53 -10.14 -2.98
CA GLY A 196 20.71 -9.80 -1.58
C GLY A 196 19.90 -8.59 -1.07
N LEU A 197 19.29 -7.77 -1.94
CA LEU A 197 18.51 -6.61 -1.55
C LEU A 197 17.05 -6.95 -1.24
N PHE A 198 16.44 -7.89 -1.97
CA PHE A 198 14.99 -8.10 -1.95
C PHE A 198 14.59 -9.57 -1.73
N PHE A 199 15.44 -10.51 -2.14
CA PHE A 199 15.10 -11.94 -2.27
C PHE A 199 15.82 -12.83 -1.26
N ASP A 200 16.90 -12.33 -0.64
CA ASP A 200 17.66 -13.05 0.39
C ASP A 200 16.98 -12.94 1.79
N PRO A 201 16.51 -14.06 2.38
CA PRO A 201 15.84 -14.06 3.69
C PRO A 201 16.76 -13.70 4.86
N ASP A 202 18.08 -13.80 4.71
CA ASP A 202 19.02 -13.38 5.75
C ASP A 202 19.16 -11.85 5.82
N ARG A 203 18.84 -11.16 4.73
CA ARG A 203 19.01 -9.71 4.56
C ARG A 203 17.71 -8.93 4.50
N TYR A 204 16.65 -9.53 4.00
CA TYR A 204 15.36 -8.89 3.80
C TYR A 204 14.24 -9.71 4.45
N ASP A 205 13.43 -9.04 5.27
CA ASP A 205 12.35 -9.67 6.02
C ASP A 205 11.23 -8.64 6.23
N LEU A 206 10.12 -8.81 5.50
CA LEU A 206 8.89 -8.03 5.69
C LEU A 206 8.25 -8.27 7.05
N SER A 207 8.60 -9.38 7.73
CA SER A 207 7.80 -10.06 8.74
C SER A 207 6.43 -10.51 8.21
N ALA A 208 5.78 -11.43 8.93
CA ALA A 208 4.41 -11.84 8.61
C ALA A 208 3.44 -10.65 8.54
N VAL A 209 3.66 -9.62 9.36
CA VAL A 209 2.81 -8.42 9.37
C VAL A 209 2.94 -7.62 8.08
N GLY A 210 4.18 -7.43 7.60
CA GLY A 210 4.42 -6.70 6.35
C GLY A 210 3.83 -7.44 5.16
N ARG A 211 3.96 -8.77 5.12
CA ARG A 211 3.36 -9.62 4.10
C ARG A 211 1.83 -9.54 4.09
N VAL A 212 1.18 -9.72 5.24
CA VAL A 212 -0.28 -9.60 5.36
C VAL A 212 -0.75 -8.22 4.89
N LYS A 213 -0.05 -7.15 5.29
CA LYS A 213 -0.42 -5.79 4.90
C LYS A 213 -0.29 -5.56 3.40
N LEU A 214 0.80 -6.03 2.80
CA LEU A 214 1.04 -5.94 1.36
C LEU A 214 -0.04 -6.70 0.57
N ASN A 215 -0.32 -7.94 0.99
CA ASN A 215 -1.35 -8.78 0.39
C ASN A 215 -2.74 -8.14 0.48
N MET A 216 -3.10 -7.58 1.64
CA MET A 216 -4.38 -6.90 1.81
C MET A 216 -4.50 -5.62 0.96
N ARG A 217 -3.45 -4.81 0.85
CA ARG A 217 -3.50 -3.55 0.10
C ARG A 217 -3.54 -3.76 -1.41
N LEU A 218 -2.84 -4.78 -1.90
CA LEU A 218 -2.70 -5.09 -3.33
C LEU A 218 -3.57 -6.27 -3.77
N SER A 219 -4.38 -6.82 -2.87
CA SER A 219 -5.22 -8.01 -3.10
C SER A 219 -4.42 -9.21 -3.65
N LEU A 220 -3.23 -9.47 -3.08
CA LEU A 220 -2.36 -10.57 -3.50
C LEU A 220 -2.67 -11.84 -2.71
N ASP A 221 -2.65 -12.98 -3.42
CA ASP A 221 -2.75 -14.30 -2.81
C ASP A 221 -1.35 -14.85 -2.53
N CYS A 222 -0.92 -14.79 -1.26
CA CYS A 222 0.38 -15.26 -0.81
C CYS A 222 0.32 -15.60 0.68
N GLU A 223 0.99 -16.68 1.07
CA GLU A 223 1.07 -17.07 2.48
C GLU A 223 1.82 -16.01 3.30
N ASP A 224 1.41 -15.83 4.56
CA ASP A 224 2.04 -14.88 5.49
C ASP A 224 3.45 -15.32 5.95
N THR A 225 3.85 -16.55 5.61
CA THR A 225 5.17 -17.14 5.85
C THR A 225 6.24 -16.64 4.88
N VAL A 226 5.86 -16.15 3.69
CA VAL A 226 6.80 -15.65 2.68
C VAL A 226 7.16 -14.21 3.00
N THR A 227 8.30 -13.99 3.64
CA THR A 227 8.69 -12.66 4.13
C THR A 227 9.68 -11.90 3.23
N THR A 228 10.25 -12.52 2.20
CA THR A 228 11.00 -11.82 1.15
C THR A 228 10.04 -11.23 0.12
N LEU A 229 10.50 -10.27 -0.69
CA LEU A 229 9.71 -9.77 -1.81
C LEU A 229 9.72 -10.77 -2.96
N ARG A 230 8.64 -10.78 -3.75
CA ARG A 230 8.55 -11.50 -5.03
C ARG A 230 8.50 -10.51 -6.18
N THR A 231 8.84 -10.97 -7.37
CA THR A 231 8.70 -10.19 -8.61
C THR A 231 7.27 -9.66 -8.77
N ASP A 232 6.27 -10.52 -8.53
CA ASP A 232 4.85 -10.15 -8.59
C ASP A 232 4.48 -9.03 -7.61
N ASP A 233 5.10 -9.02 -6.43
CA ASP A 233 4.84 -7.98 -5.43
C ASP A 233 5.35 -6.62 -5.91
N ILE A 234 6.55 -6.58 -6.51
CA ILE A 234 7.13 -5.34 -7.05
C ILE A 234 6.29 -4.84 -8.22
N LEU A 235 5.88 -5.74 -9.12
CA LEU A 235 5.02 -5.41 -10.25
C LEU A 235 3.67 -4.84 -9.80
N ALA A 236 3.02 -5.48 -8.84
CA ALA A 236 1.76 -5.01 -8.28
C ALA A 236 1.90 -3.62 -7.61
N VAL A 237 2.99 -3.37 -6.88
CA VAL A 237 3.27 -2.05 -6.29
C VAL A 237 3.41 -0.97 -7.37
N VAL A 238 4.16 -1.26 -8.43
CA VAL A 238 4.34 -0.29 -9.54
C VAL A 238 3.01 -0.06 -10.26
N LYS A 239 2.20 -1.11 -10.46
CA LYS A 239 0.89 -1.02 -11.13
C LYS A 239 -0.09 -0.18 -10.32
N GLU A 240 -0.17 -0.40 -9.02
CA GLU A 240 -0.99 0.40 -8.12
C GLU A 240 -0.54 1.86 -8.10
N LEU A 241 0.77 2.13 -8.08
CA LEU A 241 1.29 3.51 -8.15
C LEU A 241 0.88 4.23 -9.44
N VAL A 242 0.88 3.52 -10.56
CA VAL A 242 0.45 4.06 -11.86
C VAL A 242 -1.06 4.30 -11.86
N ASN A 243 -1.85 3.34 -11.35
CA ASN A 243 -3.31 3.48 -11.20
C ASN A 243 -3.67 4.72 -10.36
N LEU A 244 -3.00 4.93 -9.22
CA LEU A 244 -3.22 6.10 -8.38
C LEU A 244 -2.93 7.41 -9.13
N LYS A 245 -1.91 7.40 -10.01
CA LYS A 245 -1.59 8.56 -10.84
C LYS A 245 -2.65 8.83 -11.92
N ASP A 246 -3.27 7.77 -12.43
CA ASP A 246 -4.42 7.83 -13.33
C ASP A 246 -5.74 8.18 -12.60
N GLY A 247 -5.69 8.38 -11.28
CA GLY A 247 -6.87 8.69 -10.46
C GLY A 247 -7.74 7.47 -10.12
N LYS A 248 -7.22 6.26 -10.35
CA LYS A 248 -7.85 4.99 -10.00
C LYS A 248 -7.38 4.57 -8.61
N GLY A 249 -8.28 4.59 -7.62
CA GLY A 249 -8.00 4.22 -6.23
C GLY A 249 -7.78 5.41 -5.29
N GLU A 250 -7.48 5.12 -4.02
CA GLU A 250 -7.29 6.12 -2.96
C GLU A 250 -5.87 6.08 -2.40
N VAL A 251 -5.35 7.25 -2.03
CA VAL A 251 -4.04 7.38 -1.40
C VAL A 251 -4.14 7.01 0.08
N ASP A 252 -3.20 6.20 0.55
CA ASP A 252 -3.18 5.75 1.93
C ASP A 252 -2.85 6.92 2.89
N ASP A 253 -3.62 7.00 3.98
CA ASP A 253 -3.35 7.92 5.09
C ASP A 253 -2.37 7.28 6.10
N ILE A 254 -1.22 7.92 6.32
CA ILE A 254 -0.15 7.44 7.23
C ILE A 254 -0.59 7.48 8.71
N ASP A 255 -1.56 8.33 9.08
CA ASP A 255 -2.06 8.48 10.44
C ASP A 255 -3.12 7.44 10.82
N ASN A 256 -3.73 6.79 9.83
CA ASN A 256 -4.70 5.72 10.04
C ASN A 256 -4.08 4.57 10.86
N LEU A 257 -4.77 4.12 11.92
CA LEU A 257 -4.32 3.00 12.76
C LEU A 257 -4.26 1.64 12.04
N GLY A 258 -4.80 1.54 10.82
CA GLY A 258 -4.55 0.43 9.92
C GLY A 258 -3.12 0.41 9.37
N ASN A 259 -2.44 1.57 9.34
CA ASN A 259 -1.07 1.74 8.85
C ASN A 259 -0.05 1.89 9.98
N ARG A 260 -0.52 1.97 11.24
CA ARG A 260 0.31 2.06 12.44
C ARG A 260 0.12 0.82 13.30
N ARG A 261 1.22 0.24 13.78
CA ARG A 261 1.19 -0.91 14.68
C ARG A 261 1.97 -0.65 15.96
N VAL A 262 1.50 -1.26 17.04
CA VAL A 262 2.18 -1.27 18.33
C VAL A 262 3.21 -2.39 18.33
N ARG A 263 4.47 -2.05 18.56
CA ARG A 263 5.52 -3.03 18.84
C ARG A 263 5.53 -3.34 20.32
N SER A 264 5.43 -4.63 20.66
CA SER A 264 5.50 -5.08 22.04
C SER A 264 6.95 -5.12 22.53
N VAL A 265 7.14 -5.21 23.85
CA VAL A 265 8.46 -5.40 24.45
C VAL A 265 9.13 -6.67 23.93
N GLY A 266 8.36 -7.75 23.75
CA GLY A 266 8.87 -9.02 23.23
C GLY A 266 9.47 -8.89 21.84
N GLU A 267 8.75 -8.24 20.92
CA GLU A 267 9.22 -8.04 19.55
C GLU A 267 10.48 -7.14 19.49
N LEU A 268 10.52 -6.07 20.27
CA LEU A 268 11.69 -5.19 20.30
C LEU A 268 12.92 -5.92 20.88
N LEU A 269 12.72 -6.72 21.93
CA LEU A 269 13.78 -7.51 22.53
C LEU A 269 14.27 -8.63 21.59
N GLU A 270 13.35 -9.30 20.90
CA GLU A 270 13.66 -10.33 19.90
C GLU A 270 14.58 -9.77 18.81
N ASN A 271 14.28 -8.59 18.28
CA ASN A 271 15.11 -7.94 17.27
C ASN A 271 16.54 -7.66 17.79
N GLN A 272 16.67 -7.15 19.02
CA GLN A 272 17.99 -6.91 19.62
C GLN A 272 18.74 -8.22 19.90
N TYR A 273 18.01 -9.25 20.34
CA TYR A 273 18.57 -10.57 20.56
C TYR A 273 19.05 -11.22 19.26
N ARG A 274 18.28 -11.10 18.16
CA ARG A 274 18.68 -11.53 16.81
C ARG A 274 19.97 -10.86 16.36
N VAL A 275 20.13 -9.55 16.58
CA VAL A 275 21.40 -8.84 16.30
C VAL A 275 22.55 -9.42 17.12
N GLY A 276 22.32 -9.74 18.39
CA GLY A 276 23.29 -10.42 19.25
C GLY A 276 23.69 -11.80 18.74
N LEU A 277 22.72 -12.59 18.25
CA LEU A 277 22.94 -13.90 17.66
C LEU A 277 23.71 -13.83 16.34
N LEU A 278 23.38 -12.89 15.44
CA LEU A 278 24.11 -12.70 14.18
C LEU A 278 25.58 -12.35 14.42
N ARG A 279 25.88 -11.56 15.46
CA ARG A 279 27.27 -11.28 15.87
C ARG A 279 27.98 -12.54 16.38
N MET A 280 27.27 -13.35 17.16
CA MET A 280 27.80 -14.62 17.68
C MET A 280 28.06 -15.61 16.55
N GLU A 281 27.12 -15.75 15.60
CA GLU A 281 27.22 -16.62 14.43
C GLU A 281 28.45 -16.29 13.58
N ARG A 282 28.70 -15.00 13.31
CA ARG A 282 29.91 -14.56 12.58
C ARG A 282 31.19 -15.00 13.28
N ALA A 283 31.27 -14.77 14.60
CA ALA A 283 32.44 -15.17 15.39
C ALA A 283 32.62 -16.69 15.44
N VAL A 284 31.52 -17.46 15.49
CA VAL A 284 31.54 -18.92 15.42
C VAL A 284 32.04 -19.39 14.05
N LYS A 285 31.51 -18.85 12.95
CA LYS A 285 31.93 -19.19 11.57
C LYS A 285 33.42 -18.91 11.35
N GLU A 286 33.92 -17.78 11.84
CA GLU A 286 35.34 -17.41 11.77
C GLU A 286 36.23 -18.37 12.59
N ARG A 287 35.81 -18.74 13.81
CA ARG A 287 36.54 -19.72 14.63
C ARG A 287 36.52 -21.13 14.03
N MET A 288 35.38 -21.57 13.50
CA MET A 288 35.27 -22.89 12.85
C MET A 288 36.14 -23.00 11.59
N SER A 289 36.42 -21.87 10.93
CA SER A 289 37.29 -21.83 9.74
C SER A 289 38.78 -21.89 10.09
N SER A 290 39.14 -21.55 11.34
CA SER A 290 40.54 -21.42 11.77
C SER A 290 41.03 -22.55 12.66
N VAL A 291 40.14 -23.32 13.27
CA VAL A 291 40.49 -24.37 14.24
C VAL A 291 40.12 -25.76 13.72
N ASP A 292 40.94 -26.76 14.02
CA ASP A 292 40.67 -28.16 13.68
C ASP A 292 39.42 -28.68 14.42
N VAL A 293 38.40 -29.01 13.65
CA VAL A 293 37.08 -29.49 14.11
C VAL A 293 37.19 -30.72 15.02
N SER A 294 38.25 -31.52 14.88
CA SER A 294 38.45 -32.72 15.71
C SER A 294 38.87 -32.42 17.15
N THR A 295 39.33 -31.19 17.43
CA THR A 295 39.93 -30.80 18.72
C THR A 295 39.05 -29.86 19.55
N VAL A 296 37.98 -29.33 18.99
CA VAL A 296 37.17 -28.25 19.59
C VAL A 296 35.82 -28.77 20.05
N MET A 297 35.43 -28.41 21.27
CA MET A 297 34.09 -28.69 21.78
C MET A 297 33.13 -27.53 21.47
N PRO A 298 31.82 -27.78 21.25
CA PRO A 298 30.86 -26.72 20.92
C PRO A 298 30.84 -25.53 21.92
N ASN A 299 31.08 -25.78 23.20
CA ASN A 299 31.13 -24.74 24.23
C ASN A 299 32.31 -23.76 24.03
N ASP A 300 33.39 -24.18 23.37
CA ASP A 300 34.57 -23.33 23.10
C ASP A 300 34.31 -22.34 21.95
N LEU A 301 33.35 -22.64 21.08
CA LEU A 301 32.94 -21.79 19.97
C LEU A 301 31.95 -20.71 20.41
N ILE A 302 31.13 -21.00 21.43
CA ILE A 302 30.03 -20.14 21.86
C ILE A 302 30.53 -19.09 22.86
N ASN A 303 30.41 -17.82 22.49
CA ASN A 303 30.63 -16.70 23.42
C ASN A 303 29.32 -15.95 23.64
N ALA A 304 28.77 -16.03 24.85
CA ALA A 304 27.50 -15.38 25.20
C ALA A 304 27.60 -13.84 25.35
N LYS A 305 28.80 -13.27 25.46
CA LYS A 305 28.99 -11.83 25.73
C LYS A 305 28.26 -10.92 24.72
N PRO A 306 28.29 -11.15 23.40
CA PRO A 306 27.58 -10.29 22.43
C PRO A 306 26.05 -10.30 22.62
N ALA A 307 25.46 -11.47 22.91
CA ALA A 307 24.02 -11.58 23.15
C ALA A 307 23.61 -10.91 24.47
N VAL A 308 24.36 -11.14 25.55
CA VAL A 308 24.11 -10.52 26.86
C VAL A 308 24.28 -8.99 26.79
N ALA A 309 25.27 -8.50 26.04
CA ALA A 309 25.48 -7.08 25.82
C ALA A 309 24.29 -6.43 25.10
N ALA A 310 23.77 -7.05 24.04
CA ALA A 310 22.59 -6.54 23.32
C ALA A 310 21.35 -6.43 24.22
N VAL A 311 21.10 -7.44 25.08
CA VAL A 311 19.99 -7.39 26.05
C VAL A 311 20.19 -6.30 27.10
N ARG A 312 21.42 -6.15 27.63
CA ARG A 312 21.73 -5.10 28.61
C ARG A 312 21.60 -3.70 28.02
N GLU A 313 22.05 -3.50 26.79
CA GLU A 313 21.92 -2.24 26.08
C GLU A 313 20.44 -1.89 25.87
N PHE A 314 19.62 -2.87 25.46
CA PHE A 314 18.18 -2.67 25.30
C PHE A 314 17.50 -2.17 26.59
N PHE A 315 17.72 -2.82 27.73
CA PHE A 315 17.10 -2.40 29.00
C PHE A 315 17.77 -1.19 29.64
N GLY A 316 19.06 -0.95 29.38
CA GLY A 316 19.84 0.10 30.04
C GLY A 316 19.78 1.46 29.36
N SER A 317 19.78 1.50 28.02
CA SER A 317 19.91 2.76 27.27
C SER A 317 18.75 3.05 26.30
N SER A 318 17.78 2.15 26.16
CA SER A 318 16.61 2.41 25.31
C SER A 318 15.73 3.51 25.88
N GLN A 319 15.29 4.44 25.02
CA GLN A 319 14.34 5.49 25.37
C GLN A 319 12.97 4.95 25.85
N LEU A 320 12.65 3.71 25.47
CA LEU A 320 11.42 3.02 25.87
C LEU A 320 11.55 2.29 27.20
N SER A 321 12.78 2.08 27.69
CA SER A 321 13.06 1.52 29.01
C SER A 321 13.11 2.67 30.02
N GLN A 322 11.96 2.97 30.62
CA GLN A 322 11.78 4.10 31.54
C GLN A 322 11.59 3.61 32.98
N PHE A 323 11.97 4.44 33.94
CA PHE A 323 11.58 4.21 35.33
C PHE A 323 10.07 4.26 35.46
N MET A 324 9.50 3.26 36.12
CA MET A 324 8.05 3.16 36.26
C MET A 324 7.52 4.29 37.15
N ASP A 325 6.60 5.10 36.63
CA ASP A 325 5.73 5.98 37.42
C ASP A 325 5.01 5.17 38.53
N GLN A 326 5.37 5.42 39.79
CA GLN A 326 4.91 4.67 40.97
C GLN A 326 4.24 5.56 42.03
N THR A 327 3.78 6.76 41.65
CA THR A 327 3.14 7.70 42.59
C THR A 327 1.88 7.11 43.22
N ASN A 328 1.05 6.47 42.41
CA ASN A 328 -0.17 5.78 42.84
C ASN A 328 -0.51 4.62 41.87
N PRO A 329 -1.45 3.71 42.23
CA PRO A 329 -1.78 2.56 41.39
C PRO A 329 -2.30 2.93 39.99
N LEU A 330 -3.00 4.05 39.85
CA LEU A 330 -3.48 4.53 38.56
C LEU A 330 -2.30 4.95 37.66
N SER A 331 -1.32 5.64 38.23
CA SER A 331 -0.08 6.03 37.54
C SER A 331 0.67 4.82 36.99
N GLU A 332 0.78 3.75 37.79
CA GLU A 332 1.42 2.51 37.36
C GLU A 332 0.67 1.82 36.21
N VAL A 333 -0.66 1.68 36.33
CA VAL A 333 -1.49 1.02 35.32
C VAL A 333 -1.51 1.81 34.01
N THR A 334 -1.65 3.13 34.07
CA THR A 334 -1.65 4.00 32.89
C THR A 334 -0.28 4.01 32.20
N HIS A 335 0.81 4.01 32.96
CA HIS A 335 2.16 3.94 32.39
C HIS A 335 2.39 2.64 31.61
N LYS A 336 1.94 1.49 32.14
CA LYS A 336 2.03 0.20 31.42
C LYS A 336 1.18 0.11 30.16
N ARG A 337 0.11 0.93 30.05
CA ARG A 337 -0.81 0.99 28.90
C ARG A 337 -0.50 2.14 27.93
N ARG A 338 0.64 2.81 28.11
CA ARG A 338 1.08 3.94 27.30
C ARG A 338 1.63 3.46 25.96
N VAL A 339 1.27 4.14 24.89
CA VAL A 339 1.83 3.96 23.55
C VAL A 339 2.63 5.22 23.16
N SER A 340 3.76 5.02 22.49
CA SER A 340 4.67 6.09 22.10
C SER A 340 5.00 5.99 20.61
N ALA A 341 4.85 7.11 19.89
CA ALA A 341 5.35 7.27 18.53
C ALA A 341 6.86 7.54 18.47
N LEU A 342 7.48 7.84 19.63
CA LEU A 342 8.92 8.07 19.77
C LEU A 342 9.67 6.76 20.00
N GLY A 343 10.93 6.71 19.57
CA GLY A 343 11.85 5.60 19.83
C GLY A 343 12.48 5.01 18.56
N PRO A 344 13.21 3.89 18.66
CA PRO A 344 13.87 3.27 17.52
C PRO A 344 12.87 2.81 16.47
N GLY A 345 12.99 3.35 15.25
CA GLY A 345 12.07 3.09 14.14
C GLY A 345 10.79 3.94 14.16
N GLY A 346 10.62 4.81 15.15
CA GLY A 346 9.54 5.78 15.25
C GLY A 346 9.94 7.19 14.79
N LEU A 347 9.14 8.17 15.19
CA LEU A 347 9.38 9.59 14.92
C LEU A 347 10.35 10.19 15.93
N THR A 348 11.08 11.23 15.51
CA THR A 348 11.76 12.13 16.43
C THR A 348 10.89 13.34 16.69
N ARG A 349 11.03 13.98 17.86
CA ARG A 349 10.21 15.14 18.25
C ARG A 349 10.27 16.28 17.22
N GLU A 350 11.43 16.51 16.62
CA GLU A 350 11.68 17.56 15.63
C GLU A 350 11.07 17.25 14.25
N ARG A 351 10.90 15.97 13.92
CA ARG A 351 10.32 15.53 12.65
C ARG A 351 8.82 15.30 12.74
N ALA A 352 8.26 15.29 13.94
CA ALA A 352 6.83 15.12 14.15
C ALA A 352 6.10 16.43 13.85
N GLY A 353 5.46 16.49 12.66
CA GLY A 353 4.59 17.57 12.24
C GLY A 353 3.29 17.66 13.04
N PHE A 354 2.39 18.53 12.59
CA PHE A 354 1.07 18.69 13.21
C PHE A 354 0.16 17.48 12.99
N GLU A 355 0.13 16.95 11.76
CA GLU A 355 -0.75 15.84 11.34
C GLU A 355 -0.63 14.61 12.25
N VAL A 356 0.61 14.19 12.54
CA VAL A 356 0.87 13.00 13.38
C VAL A 356 0.52 13.17 14.86
N ARG A 357 0.28 14.40 15.33
CA ARG A 357 -0.09 14.73 16.71
C ARG A 357 -1.60 14.87 16.87
N ASP A 358 -2.33 15.04 15.77
CA ASP A 358 -3.76 15.27 15.79
C ASP A 358 -4.53 13.98 16.09
N VAL A 359 -5.79 14.11 16.47
CA VAL A 359 -6.68 12.99 16.75
C VAL A 359 -7.28 12.50 15.43
N HIS A 360 -6.87 11.31 15.01
CA HIS A 360 -7.44 10.65 13.83
C HIS A 360 -8.75 9.90 14.17
N PRO A 361 -9.77 9.87 13.29
CA PRO A 361 -11.03 9.15 13.55
C PRO A 361 -10.86 7.67 13.94
N THR A 362 -9.84 7.00 13.41
CA THR A 362 -9.55 5.59 13.76
C THR A 362 -9.09 5.39 15.20
N HIS A 363 -8.73 6.45 15.93
CA HIS A 363 -8.42 6.38 17.36
C HIS A 363 -9.64 5.95 18.17
N TYR A 364 -10.86 6.12 17.64
CA TYR A 364 -12.09 5.76 18.32
C TYR A 364 -12.05 4.33 18.88
N GLY A 365 -12.25 4.20 20.20
CA GLY A 365 -12.23 2.91 20.88
C GLY A 365 -10.86 2.25 21.05
N ARG A 366 -9.78 2.84 20.49
CA ARG A 366 -8.44 2.24 20.40
C ARG A 366 -7.40 3.04 21.20
N ILE A 367 -7.32 4.33 20.93
CA ILE A 367 -6.43 5.28 21.60
C ILE A 367 -7.30 6.38 22.21
N CYS A 368 -7.03 6.69 23.48
CA CYS A 368 -7.76 7.74 24.18
C CYS A 368 -7.42 9.10 23.58
N PRO A 369 -8.41 9.90 23.15
CA PRO A 369 -8.17 11.23 22.61
C PRO A 369 -7.87 12.29 23.69
N ILE A 370 -8.07 11.96 24.97
CA ILE A 370 -7.94 12.90 26.10
C ILE A 370 -6.61 12.73 26.82
N GLU A 371 -6.20 11.48 27.10
CA GLU A 371 -5.03 11.20 27.94
C GLU A 371 -3.73 11.23 27.12
N THR A 372 -3.13 12.41 27.06
CA THR A 372 -1.80 12.70 26.50
C THR A 372 -1.05 13.69 27.41
N PRO A 373 0.28 13.63 27.53
CA PRO A 373 1.03 14.67 28.22
C PRO A 373 0.91 16.01 27.49
N GLU A 374 0.91 17.09 28.27
CA GLU A 374 0.97 18.46 27.75
C GLU A 374 2.37 18.80 27.24
N GLY A 375 2.46 19.88 26.45
CA GLY A 375 3.72 20.42 25.98
C GLY A 375 4.33 19.66 24.80
N PRO A 376 5.67 19.50 24.72
CA PRO A 376 6.34 19.03 23.51
C PRO A 376 5.95 17.63 23.02
N ASN A 377 5.41 16.78 23.91
CA ASN A 377 5.06 15.40 23.62
C ASN A 377 3.56 15.18 23.32
N ILE A 378 2.76 16.25 23.24
CA ILE A 378 1.33 16.15 22.94
C ILE A 378 1.09 15.37 21.64
N GLY A 379 0.19 14.38 21.69
CA GLY A 379 -0.18 13.50 20.58
C GLY A 379 0.87 12.43 20.23
N LEU A 380 2.10 12.54 20.72
CA LEU A 380 3.18 11.57 20.48
C LEU A 380 3.22 10.45 21.52
N ILE A 381 2.63 10.71 22.67
CA ILE A 381 2.47 9.76 23.76
C ILE A 381 0.98 9.71 24.06
N ASN A 382 0.36 8.58 23.82
CA ASN A 382 -1.06 8.39 24.07
C ASN A 382 -1.28 7.18 24.98
N SER A 383 -2.51 7.01 25.44
CA SER A 383 -2.89 5.85 26.26
C SER A 383 -3.91 5.00 25.52
N LEU A 384 -3.79 3.67 25.66
CA LEU A 384 -4.80 2.75 25.12
C LEU A 384 -6.15 3.00 25.77
N SER A 385 -7.22 2.96 24.96
CA SER A 385 -8.58 3.04 25.47
C SER A 385 -8.93 1.83 26.35
N THR A 386 -10.03 1.93 27.10
CA THR A 386 -10.38 0.98 28.17
C THR A 386 -10.50 -0.47 27.68
N PHE A 387 -11.20 -0.70 26.58
CA PHE A 387 -11.42 -2.05 26.03
C PHE A 387 -10.49 -2.41 24.87
N ALA A 388 -9.59 -1.50 24.49
CA ALA A 388 -8.66 -1.72 23.40
C ALA A 388 -7.69 -2.86 23.73
N ARG A 389 -7.41 -3.70 22.73
CA ARG A 389 -6.41 -4.77 22.79
C ARG A 389 -5.50 -4.72 21.58
N VAL A 390 -4.32 -5.31 21.69
CA VAL A 390 -3.39 -5.46 20.58
C VAL A 390 -3.48 -6.90 20.07
N ASN A 391 -3.66 -7.07 18.76
CA ASN A 391 -3.76 -8.38 18.14
C ASN A 391 -2.38 -9.01 17.87
N LYS A 392 -2.37 -10.23 17.33
CA LYS A 392 -1.12 -10.98 17.05
C LYS A 392 -0.17 -10.27 16.08
N TYR A 393 -0.69 -9.38 15.24
CA TYR A 393 0.07 -8.61 14.26
C TYR A 393 0.50 -7.22 14.78
N GLY A 394 0.09 -6.84 15.99
CA GLY A 394 0.40 -5.54 16.59
C GLY A 394 -0.60 -4.43 16.28
N PHE A 395 -1.70 -4.71 15.57
CA PHE A 395 -2.76 -3.72 15.35
C PHE A 395 -3.66 -3.59 16.58
N ILE A 396 -4.14 -2.38 16.83
CA ILE A 396 -5.06 -2.12 17.94
C ILE A 396 -6.49 -2.44 17.47
N GLU A 397 -7.16 -3.31 18.22
CA GLU A 397 -8.55 -3.69 18.01
C GLU A 397 -9.42 -3.16 19.14
N THR A 398 -10.68 -2.90 18.81
CA THR A 398 -11.71 -2.50 19.78
C THR A 398 -12.95 -3.39 19.61
N PRO A 399 -13.69 -3.67 20.70
CA PRO A 399 -14.81 -4.58 20.62
C PRO A 399 -16.12 -3.90 20.17
N TYR A 400 -16.90 -4.64 19.40
CA TYR A 400 -18.23 -4.27 18.91
C TYR A 400 -19.22 -5.42 19.10
N ARG A 401 -20.50 -5.11 19.29
CA ARG A 401 -21.60 -6.08 19.26
C ARG A 401 -22.05 -6.28 17.82
N LYS A 402 -22.24 -7.52 17.38
CA LYS A 402 -22.79 -7.80 16.05
C LYS A 402 -24.26 -7.41 15.98
N VAL A 403 -24.67 -6.82 14.86
CA VAL A 403 -26.08 -6.63 14.50
C VAL A 403 -26.43 -7.61 13.39
N ALA A 404 -27.44 -8.44 13.61
CA ALA A 404 -27.95 -9.40 12.65
C ALA A 404 -29.45 -9.23 12.51
N ASP A 405 -29.96 -9.15 11.27
CA ASP A 405 -31.38 -8.96 10.97
C ASP A 405 -32.03 -7.80 11.74
N GLY A 406 -31.31 -6.67 11.84
CA GLY A 406 -31.77 -5.46 12.55
C GLY A 406 -31.73 -5.54 14.08
N LYS A 407 -31.20 -6.64 14.65
CA LYS A 407 -31.13 -6.88 16.10
C LYS A 407 -29.71 -6.91 16.62
N VAL A 408 -29.47 -6.17 17.71
CA VAL A 408 -28.17 -6.13 18.37
C VAL A 408 -27.97 -7.37 19.24
N THR A 409 -27.06 -8.25 18.81
CA THR A 409 -26.74 -9.50 19.51
C THR A 409 -25.87 -9.28 20.74
N LYS A 410 -25.64 -10.33 21.54
CA LYS A 410 -24.66 -10.31 22.65
C LYS A 410 -23.26 -10.73 22.21
N ASP A 411 -23.09 -11.10 20.94
CA ASP A 411 -21.83 -11.59 20.41
C ASP A 411 -20.89 -10.41 20.17
N VAL A 412 -19.73 -10.44 20.82
CA VAL A 412 -18.72 -9.41 20.74
C VAL A 412 -17.61 -9.85 19.79
N VAL A 413 -17.30 -8.99 18.83
CA VAL A 413 -16.15 -9.14 17.93
C VAL A 413 -15.20 -7.96 18.07
N TYR A 414 -13.93 -8.24 17.96
CA TYR A 414 -12.89 -7.22 17.97
C TYR A 414 -12.43 -6.96 16.56
N LEU A 415 -12.39 -5.70 16.17
CA LEU A 415 -12.02 -5.29 14.83
C LEU A 415 -10.89 -4.28 14.85
N SER A 416 -9.93 -4.47 13.95
CA SER A 416 -8.91 -3.49 13.61
C SER A 416 -9.54 -2.29 12.88
N ALA A 417 -8.79 -1.19 12.77
CA ALA A 417 -9.28 -0.01 12.05
C ALA A 417 -9.61 -0.30 10.58
N MET A 418 -8.87 -1.21 9.94
CA MET A 418 -9.09 -1.59 8.54
C MET A 418 -10.35 -2.43 8.36
N GLU A 419 -10.66 -3.30 9.31
CA GLU A 419 -11.87 -4.13 9.26
C GLU A 419 -13.11 -3.27 9.54
N GLU A 420 -13.04 -2.35 10.50
CA GLU A 420 -14.13 -1.43 10.85
C GLU A 420 -14.59 -0.57 9.66
N GLN A 421 -13.68 -0.13 8.77
CA GLN A 421 -14.02 0.73 7.63
C GLN A 421 -15.11 0.14 6.71
N LYS A 422 -15.23 -1.19 6.64
CA LYS A 422 -16.22 -1.89 5.80
C LYS A 422 -17.61 -1.96 6.44
N HIS A 423 -17.74 -1.53 7.70
CA HIS A 423 -18.94 -1.67 8.49
C HIS A 423 -19.57 -0.32 8.82
N THR A 424 -20.89 -0.34 8.98
CA THR A 424 -21.65 0.77 9.57
C THR A 424 -21.87 0.46 11.05
N VAL A 425 -21.32 1.32 11.92
CA VAL A 425 -21.24 1.11 13.37
C VAL A 425 -22.13 2.11 14.11
N ALA A 426 -23.16 1.63 14.81
CA ALA A 426 -24.03 2.45 15.63
C ALA A 426 -23.37 2.85 16.97
N GLN A 427 -23.72 4.05 17.46
CA GLN A 427 -23.25 4.54 18.76
C GLN A 427 -23.81 3.72 19.94
N ALA A 428 -23.06 3.66 21.03
CA ALA A 428 -23.46 2.92 22.25
C ALA A 428 -24.73 3.51 22.91
N SER A 429 -25.03 4.77 22.66
CA SER A 429 -26.20 5.50 23.20
C SER A 429 -27.49 5.28 22.42
N ALA A 430 -27.44 4.60 21.26
CA ALA A 430 -28.64 4.35 20.46
C ALA A 430 -29.66 3.52 21.25
N GLU A 431 -30.92 3.98 21.29
CA GLU A 431 -31.98 3.33 22.04
C GLU A 431 -32.41 2.01 21.39
N LEU A 432 -32.50 0.96 22.23
CA LEU A 432 -32.89 -0.38 21.81
C LEU A 432 -34.21 -0.77 22.50
N THR A 433 -35.02 -1.52 21.74
CA THR A 433 -36.19 -2.23 22.24
C THR A 433 -35.80 -3.46 23.08
N ALA A 434 -36.75 -4.05 23.80
CA ALA A 434 -36.49 -5.20 24.67
C ALA A 434 -36.02 -6.46 23.89
N ASP A 435 -36.38 -6.59 22.62
CA ASP A 435 -35.93 -7.65 21.71
C ASP A 435 -34.58 -7.33 21.02
N GLY A 436 -34.00 -6.16 21.30
CA GLY A 436 -32.69 -5.74 20.80
C GLY A 436 -32.72 -5.04 19.43
N SER A 437 -33.90 -4.71 18.91
CA SER A 437 -34.05 -3.91 17.68
C SER A 437 -33.88 -2.42 17.97
N PHE A 438 -33.41 -1.63 16.99
CA PHE A 438 -33.34 -0.18 17.12
C PHE A 438 -34.74 0.46 17.17
N VAL A 439 -34.95 1.37 18.12
CA VAL A 439 -36.23 2.10 18.27
C VAL A 439 -36.46 3.03 17.08
N GLU A 440 -35.44 3.81 16.71
CA GLU A 440 -35.49 4.75 15.60
C GLU A 440 -35.27 4.06 14.24
N GLU A 441 -35.83 4.63 13.18
CA GLU A 441 -35.61 4.13 11.80
C GLU A 441 -34.24 4.52 11.25
N LEU A 442 -33.78 5.72 11.61
CA LEU A 442 -32.46 6.25 11.29
C LEU A 442 -31.63 6.30 12.57
N VAL A 443 -30.50 5.61 12.57
CA VAL A 443 -29.63 5.49 13.73
C VAL A 443 -28.35 6.29 13.48
N SER A 444 -27.91 7.05 14.49
CA SER A 444 -26.61 7.72 14.44
C SER A 444 -25.49 6.67 14.42
N ALA A 445 -24.72 6.67 13.33
CA ALA A 445 -23.70 5.69 13.06
C ALA A 445 -22.42 6.34 12.51
N ARG A 446 -21.35 5.56 12.46
CA ARG A 446 -20.13 5.89 11.72
C ARG A 446 -19.92 4.91 10.58
N GLN A 447 -19.46 5.44 9.45
CA GLN A 447 -19.05 4.66 8.29
C GLN A 447 -17.81 5.31 7.68
N ASN A 448 -16.73 4.53 7.49
CA ASN A 448 -15.46 5.00 6.97
C ASN A 448 -14.90 6.29 7.63
N GLY A 449 -15.09 6.44 8.94
CA GLY A 449 -14.61 7.60 9.70
C GLY A 449 -15.56 8.81 9.71
N GLU A 450 -16.62 8.81 8.90
CA GLU A 450 -17.63 9.86 8.88
C GLU A 450 -18.85 9.52 9.73
N PHE A 451 -19.47 10.55 10.32
CA PHE A 451 -20.72 10.41 11.05
C PHE A 451 -21.90 10.54 10.09
N VAL A 452 -22.77 9.53 10.09
CA VAL A 452 -23.91 9.43 9.18
C VAL A 452 -25.16 8.98 9.93
N MET A 453 -26.33 9.42 9.47
CA MET A 453 -27.60 8.84 9.87
C MET A 453 -27.91 7.67 8.94
N ALA A 454 -27.76 6.45 9.45
CA ALA A 454 -27.92 5.24 8.66
C ALA A 454 -29.27 4.58 8.95
N PRO A 455 -29.98 4.03 7.94
CA PRO A 455 -31.13 3.16 8.18
C PRO A 455 -30.74 1.99 9.08
N ARG A 456 -31.58 1.63 10.05
CA ARG A 456 -31.31 0.54 11.00
C ARG A 456 -30.96 -0.80 10.34
N ASP A 457 -31.46 -1.05 9.13
CA ASP A 457 -31.21 -2.28 8.37
C ASP A 457 -29.79 -2.35 7.78
N THR A 458 -29.12 -1.20 7.62
CA THR A 458 -27.74 -1.14 7.11
C THR A 458 -26.70 -1.20 8.23
N VAL A 459 -27.12 -1.06 9.49
CA VAL A 459 -26.22 -1.11 10.64
C VAL A 459 -25.77 -2.55 10.86
N THR A 460 -24.45 -2.76 10.85
CA THR A 460 -23.86 -4.10 11.00
C THR A 460 -23.25 -4.34 12.38
N LEU A 461 -22.90 -3.26 13.09
CA LEU A 461 -22.21 -3.30 14.38
C LEU A 461 -22.72 -2.21 15.31
N MET A 462 -22.54 -2.39 16.62
CA MET A 462 -22.80 -1.38 17.64
C MET A 462 -21.67 -1.36 18.66
N ASP A 463 -21.30 -0.17 19.12
CA ASP A 463 -20.36 0.04 20.22
C ASP A 463 -20.79 -0.76 21.48
N VAL A 464 -19.83 -1.32 22.23
CA VAL A 464 -20.12 -2.15 23.41
C VAL A 464 -20.48 -1.29 24.63
N SER A 465 -19.83 -0.14 24.75
CA SER A 465 -20.01 0.75 25.91
C SER A 465 -19.60 2.19 25.56
N PRO A 466 -20.27 3.22 26.11
CA PRO A 466 -19.80 4.60 25.99
C PRO A 466 -18.38 4.81 26.52
N LYS A 467 -17.96 4.00 27.51
CA LYS A 467 -16.61 4.06 28.11
C LYS A 467 -15.51 3.52 27.21
N GLN A 468 -15.84 2.92 26.07
CA GLN A 468 -14.84 2.35 25.17
C GLN A 468 -13.96 3.42 24.53
N LEU A 469 -14.45 4.66 24.40
CA LEU A 469 -13.72 5.75 23.77
C LEU A 469 -12.49 6.18 24.59
N VAL A 470 -12.61 6.19 25.90
CA VAL A 470 -11.65 6.80 26.82
C VAL A 470 -10.72 5.79 27.47
N SER A 471 -9.59 6.26 27.98
CA SER A 471 -8.63 5.47 28.76
C SER A 471 -9.10 5.23 30.19
N VAL A 472 -8.32 4.43 30.93
CA VAL A 472 -8.58 4.13 32.35
C VAL A 472 -8.62 5.40 33.19
N ALA A 473 -7.68 6.32 33.06
CA ALA A 473 -7.66 7.56 33.84
C ALA A 473 -8.85 8.47 33.52
N ALA A 474 -9.09 8.74 32.23
CA ALA A 474 -10.21 9.58 31.81
C ALA A 474 -11.56 8.97 32.21
N SER A 475 -11.70 7.64 32.24
CA SER A 475 -12.93 6.96 32.65
C SER A 475 -13.29 7.12 34.14
N LEU A 476 -12.35 7.59 34.97
CA LEU A 476 -12.55 7.84 36.40
C LEU A 476 -13.03 9.26 36.70
N ILE A 477 -13.04 10.16 35.70
CA ILE A 477 -13.57 11.52 35.84
C ILE A 477 -15.10 11.43 35.82
N PRO A 478 -15.81 11.76 36.92
CA PRO A 478 -17.26 11.83 36.90
C PRO A 478 -17.72 13.05 36.08
N PHE A 479 -18.84 12.91 35.38
CA PHE A 479 -19.41 13.98 34.55
C PHE A 479 -18.47 14.50 33.46
N LEU A 480 -17.62 13.62 32.92
CA LEU A 480 -16.66 13.93 31.86
C LEU A 480 -17.32 14.62 30.65
N GLU A 481 -18.57 14.26 30.35
CA GLU A 481 -19.37 14.87 29.28
C GLU A 481 -19.67 16.37 29.47
N ASN A 482 -19.52 16.89 30.69
CA ASN A 482 -19.75 18.30 31.02
C ASN A 482 -18.44 19.11 31.09
N ASP A 483 -17.29 18.44 30.99
CA ASP A 483 -15.97 19.06 31.05
C ASP A 483 -15.42 19.36 29.65
N ASP A 484 -14.75 20.50 29.50
CA ASP A 484 -13.98 20.78 28.28
C ASP A 484 -12.83 19.78 28.12
N ALA A 485 -12.53 19.39 26.88
CA ALA A 485 -11.52 18.37 26.58
C ALA A 485 -10.13 18.71 27.14
N ASN A 486 -9.73 19.99 27.16
CA ASN A 486 -8.44 20.39 27.72
C ASN A 486 -8.41 20.26 29.25
N ARG A 487 -9.54 20.53 29.90
CA ARG A 487 -9.68 20.35 31.37
C ARG A 487 -9.71 18.88 31.75
N ALA A 488 -10.38 18.05 30.96
CA ALA A 488 -10.35 16.61 31.12
C ALA A 488 -8.92 16.05 30.95
N LEU A 489 -8.18 16.54 29.96
CA LEU A 489 -6.77 16.19 29.75
C LEU A 489 -5.92 16.54 30.98
N MET A 490 -6.00 17.79 31.46
CA MET A 490 -5.30 18.23 32.67
C MET A 490 -5.69 17.37 33.88
N GLY A 491 -6.99 17.12 34.07
CA GLY A 491 -7.50 16.30 35.16
C GLY A 491 -6.95 14.87 35.14
N SER A 492 -6.94 14.22 33.96
CA SER A 492 -6.38 12.88 33.80
C SER A 492 -4.88 12.83 34.11
N ASN A 493 -4.13 13.89 33.77
CA ASN A 493 -2.70 14.00 34.08
C ASN A 493 -2.45 14.25 35.57
N MET A 494 -3.25 15.11 36.21
CA MET A 494 -3.14 15.42 37.65
C MET A 494 -3.47 14.20 38.52
N GLN A 495 -4.45 13.38 38.14
CA GLN A 495 -4.78 12.14 38.87
C GLN A 495 -3.58 11.18 38.99
N ARG A 496 -2.66 11.15 38.01
CA ARG A 496 -1.46 10.29 38.03
C ARG A 496 -0.37 10.81 38.97
N GLN A 497 -0.49 12.05 39.43
CA GLN A 497 0.47 12.73 40.32
C GLN A 497 -0.05 12.86 41.76
N ALA A 498 -1.30 12.47 42.01
CA ALA A 498 -1.97 12.55 43.30
C ALA A 498 -1.42 11.56 44.33
#